data_AF-K2AV39-F1
#
_entry.id   AF-K2AV39-F1
#
_cell.length_a   1.000
_cell.length_b   1.000
_cell.length_c   1.000
_cell.angle_alpha   90.00
_cell.angle_beta   90.00
_cell.angle_gamma   90.00
#
_symmetry.space_group_name_H-M   'P 1'
#
loop_
_entity.id
_entity.type
_entity.pdbx_description
1 polymer ?
#
loop_
_entity_poly.entity_id
_entity_poly.type
_entity_poly.pdbx_seq_one_letter_code
_entity_poly.pdbx_strand_id
1 'polypeptide(L)'
;MDWLLSVANLSVIPQDVLALAVGAVNFHDGPLPRYAGLNAPVWAILNGETRHGISWHLIEGGIDEGDVLEQRLFDIAANDTALTLNTRCFEAAIDSFPALLAQLESRQLQRKPQDLTQHSLYLRADRPEAMGRIDFSGTAEAVVRLVRGLDHGRYWNPLTTAKIACADRVLNVGAAELAEGAGAPGQVLRADEAGLVVACGVGAVRLMRLTCQEKGLPISPALVTDAVLGAEAAGLTELGKALALAEPGLRKALKSMNPLTLVQSGAGPADWQGLPLHAGLPDLAVAAAHASGLGVVDLAQAAQGRAGYASG
;
A
#
# COMPACT_ATOMS: atom_id res chain seq x y z
N MET A 1 -21.48 -4.12 29.90
CA MET A 1 -21.92 -4.30 28.50
C MET A 1 -22.07 -5.79 28.24
N ASP A 2 -22.96 -6.22 27.35
CA ASP A 2 -23.06 -7.65 27.01
C ASP A 2 -21.87 -8.04 26.14
N TRP A 3 -21.83 -7.62 24.88
CA TRP A 3 -20.73 -7.92 23.97
C TRP A 3 -20.10 -6.64 23.43
N LEU A 4 -18.79 -6.66 23.22
CA LEU A 4 -18.07 -5.64 22.47
C LEU A 4 -17.80 -6.16 21.04
N LEU A 5 -18.19 -5.39 20.03
CA LEU A 5 -17.92 -5.69 18.62
C LEU A 5 -16.88 -4.72 18.08
N SER A 6 -15.74 -5.24 17.64
CA SER A 6 -14.70 -4.51 16.93
C SER A 6 -14.88 -4.73 15.43
N VAL A 7 -15.22 -3.69 14.67
CA VAL A 7 -15.43 -3.77 13.22
C VAL A 7 -14.70 -2.61 12.56
N ALA A 8 -13.78 -2.91 11.64
CA ALA A 8 -12.95 -1.91 10.96
C ALA A 8 -12.19 -0.96 11.92
N ASN A 9 -11.81 -1.47 13.09
CA ASN A 9 -11.05 -0.73 14.09
C ASN A 9 -9.55 -1.04 13.94
N LEU A 10 -8.75 0.02 13.76
CA LEU A 10 -7.30 -0.10 13.56
C LEU A 10 -6.48 0.07 14.85
N SER A 11 -7.16 0.17 16.00
CA SER A 11 -6.52 0.39 17.30
C SER A 11 -6.62 -0.85 18.17
N VAL A 12 -5.53 -1.20 18.86
CA VAL A 12 -5.54 -2.23 19.89
C VAL A 12 -6.47 -1.76 21.02
N ILE A 13 -7.44 -2.60 21.37
CA ILE A 13 -8.41 -2.29 22.41
C ILE A 13 -7.74 -2.51 23.78
N PRO A 14 -7.70 -1.49 24.66
CA PRO A 14 -7.15 -1.63 26.00
C PRO A 14 -7.87 -2.71 26.82
N GLN A 15 -7.12 -3.40 27.69
CA GLN A 15 -7.65 -4.50 28.51
C GLN A 15 -8.74 -4.05 29.49
N ASP A 16 -8.63 -2.84 30.05
CA ASP A 16 -9.65 -2.25 30.91
C ASP A 16 -10.98 -1.99 30.19
N VAL A 17 -10.94 -1.67 28.88
CA VAL A 17 -12.13 -1.56 28.03
C VAL A 17 -12.73 -2.93 27.73
N LEU A 18 -11.90 -3.92 27.39
CA LEU A 18 -12.37 -5.31 27.15
C LEU A 18 -13.08 -5.89 28.38
N ALA A 19 -12.59 -5.58 29.58
CA ALA A 19 -13.16 -6.04 30.85
C ALA A 19 -14.57 -5.48 31.15
N LEU A 20 -15.06 -4.47 30.41
CA LEU A 20 -16.41 -3.92 30.57
C LEU A 20 -17.50 -4.77 29.89
N ALA A 21 -17.12 -5.72 29.04
CA ALA A 21 -18.02 -6.62 28.32
C ALA A 21 -17.87 -8.07 28.81
N VAL A 22 -18.88 -8.92 28.58
CA VAL A 22 -18.77 -10.36 28.88
C VAL A 22 -17.85 -11.10 27.90
N GLY A 23 -17.56 -10.47 26.76
CA GLY A 23 -16.61 -10.90 25.75
C GLY A 23 -16.55 -9.89 24.61
N ALA A 24 -15.55 -10.05 23.74
CA ALA A 24 -15.36 -9.18 22.60
C ALA A 24 -15.13 -10.01 21.33
N VAL A 25 -15.74 -9.59 20.23
CA VAL A 25 -15.61 -10.23 18.90
C VAL A 25 -15.08 -9.20 17.91
N ASN A 26 -14.14 -9.60 17.09
CA ASN A 26 -13.61 -8.80 16.00
C ASN A 26 -14.05 -9.35 14.65
N PHE A 27 -14.34 -8.42 13.73
CA PHE A 27 -14.42 -8.70 12.31
C PHE A 27 -13.01 -8.58 11.70
N HIS A 28 -12.54 -9.67 11.11
CA HIS A 28 -11.33 -9.71 10.32
C HIS A 28 -11.64 -9.98 8.84
N ASP A 29 -11.09 -9.16 7.95
CA ASP A 29 -11.31 -9.27 6.49
C ASP A 29 -10.36 -10.29 5.82
N GLY A 30 -10.09 -11.39 6.53
CA GLY A 30 -9.25 -12.50 6.09
C GLY A 30 -9.67 -13.87 6.62
N PRO A 31 -9.24 -14.96 5.96
CA PRO A 31 -9.54 -16.33 6.37
C PRO A 31 -8.56 -16.83 7.44
N LEU A 32 -8.78 -16.42 8.70
CA LEU A 32 -7.97 -16.84 9.84
C LEU A 32 -7.86 -18.37 9.94
N PRO A 33 -6.67 -18.91 10.29
CA PRO A 33 -5.48 -18.21 10.82
C PRO A 33 -4.56 -17.55 9.76
N ARG A 34 -4.84 -17.73 8.47
CA ARG A 34 -4.02 -17.10 7.41
C ARG A 34 -4.43 -15.64 7.24
N TYR A 35 -3.46 -14.81 6.85
CA TYR A 35 -3.66 -13.39 6.57
C TYR A 35 -4.16 -12.58 7.78
N ALA A 36 -3.70 -12.91 8.99
CA ALA A 36 -3.89 -12.09 10.18
C ALA A 36 -3.25 -10.69 10.02
N GLY A 37 -3.69 -9.73 10.83
CA GLY A 37 -3.18 -8.37 10.84
C GLY A 37 -3.89 -7.46 9.85
N LEU A 38 -3.14 -6.76 9.00
CA LEU A 38 -3.66 -5.63 8.23
C LEU A 38 -3.59 -5.84 6.72
N ASN A 39 -4.58 -5.27 6.03
CA ASN A 39 -4.70 -5.27 4.57
C ASN A 39 -4.78 -6.69 3.97
N ALA A 40 -5.44 -7.63 4.64
CA ALA A 40 -5.57 -9.02 4.20
C ALA A 40 -6.05 -9.17 2.73
N PRO A 41 -7.03 -8.38 2.23
CA PRO A 41 -7.43 -8.41 0.82
C PRO A 41 -6.29 -8.05 -0.16
N VAL A 42 -5.44 -7.09 0.20
CA VAL A 42 -4.29 -6.67 -0.63
C VAL A 42 -3.32 -7.84 -0.74
N TRP A 43 -2.92 -8.42 0.38
CA TRP A 43 -1.94 -9.51 0.41
C TRP A 43 -2.44 -10.77 -0.28
N ALA A 44 -3.73 -11.11 -0.15
CA ALA A 44 -4.31 -12.25 -0.86
C ALA A 44 -4.20 -12.08 -2.38
N ILE A 45 -4.46 -10.88 -2.90
CA ILE A 45 -4.30 -10.58 -4.33
C ILE A 45 -2.83 -10.65 -4.77
N LEU A 46 -1.93 -10.05 -4.00
CA LEU A 46 -0.50 -10.04 -4.32
C LEU A 46 0.09 -11.46 -4.35
N ASN A 47 -0.32 -12.31 -3.40
CA ASN A 47 0.09 -13.71 -3.32
C ASN A 47 -0.58 -14.61 -4.37
N GLY A 48 -1.51 -14.09 -5.16
CA GLY A 48 -2.19 -14.85 -6.21
C GLY A 48 -3.18 -15.88 -5.70
N GLU A 49 -3.77 -15.63 -4.52
CA GLU A 49 -4.87 -16.46 -4.02
C GLU A 49 -6.05 -16.44 -5.00
N THR A 50 -6.71 -17.60 -5.13
CA THR A 50 -7.94 -17.76 -5.91
C THR A 50 -9.18 -17.72 -5.03
N ARG A 51 -9.01 -17.85 -3.71
CA ARG A 51 -10.08 -17.80 -2.71
C ARG A 51 -9.65 -16.94 -1.53
N HIS A 52 -10.61 -16.25 -0.94
CA HIS A 52 -10.43 -15.45 0.28
C HIS A 52 -11.58 -15.69 1.24
N GLY A 53 -11.66 -14.91 2.31
CA GLY A 53 -12.79 -14.96 3.22
C GLY A 53 -12.70 -13.93 4.33
N ILE A 54 -13.68 -14.01 5.23
CA ILE A 54 -13.74 -13.21 6.46
C ILE A 54 -13.92 -14.11 7.65
N SER A 55 -13.50 -13.63 8.82
CA SER A 55 -13.63 -14.34 10.09
C SER A 55 -14.17 -13.40 11.17
N TRP A 56 -15.22 -13.84 11.87
CA TRP A 56 -15.62 -13.29 13.16
C TRP A 56 -14.97 -14.13 14.24
N HIS A 57 -14.11 -13.54 15.06
CA HIS A 57 -13.36 -14.27 16.07
C HIS A 57 -13.34 -13.54 17.40
N LEU A 58 -13.12 -14.27 18.49
CA LEU A 58 -12.97 -13.67 19.81
C LEU A 58 -11.67 -12.85 19.89
N ILE A 59 -11.72 -11.74 20.60
CA ILE A 59 -10.53 -10.92 20.90
C ILE A 59 -9.85 -11.49 22.14
N GLU A 60 -9.04 -12.53 21.92
CA GLU A 60 -8.30 -13.26 22.94
C GLU A 60 -6.93 -13.65 22.37
N GLY A 61 -5.92 -13.84 23.24
CA GLY A 61 -4.55 -14.19 22.80
C GLY A 61 -3.79 -13.00 22.20
N GLY A 62 -3.07 -13.24 21.09
CA GLY A 62 -2.38 -12.23 20.31
C GLY A 62 -3.26 -11.53 19.26
N ILE A 63 -2.63 -11.00 18.21
CA ILE A 63 -3.32 -10.32 17.10
C ILE A 63 -4.01 -11.38 16.25
N ASP A 64 -5.34 -11.34 16.21
CA ASP A 64 -6.21 -12.24 15.44
C ASP A 64 -6.04 -13.75 15.72
N GLU A 65 -5.64 -14.11 16.95
CA GLU A 65 -5.38 -15.51 17.34
C GLU A 65 -6.58 -16.21 18.01
N GLY A 66 -7.57 -15.45 18.49
CA GLY A 66 -8.69 -15.99 19.26
C GLY A 66 -9.63 -16.89 18.44
N ASP A 67 -10.42 -17.73 19.11
CA ASP A 67 -11.27 -18.72 18.44
C ASP A 67 -12.24 -18.07 17.44
N VAL A 68 -12.41 -18.71 16.28
CA VAL A 68 -13.34 -18.28 15.24
C VAL A 68 -14.76 -18.73 15.61
N LEU A 69 -15.72 -17.81 15.50
CA LEU A 69 -17.15 -18.05 15.74
C LEU A 69 -17.92 -18.23 14.43
N GLU A 70 -17.57 -17.47 13.40
CA GLU A 70 -18.15 -17.55 12.06
C GLU A 70 -17.09 -17.26 11.01
N GLN A 71 -17.08 -18.03 9.92
CA GLN A 71 -16.19 -17.79 8.77
C GLN A 71 -16.95 -17.98 7.47
N ARG A 72 -16.69 -17.11 6.48
CA ARG A 72 -17.23 -17.25 5.13
C ARG A 72 -16.08 -17.17 4.14
N LEU A 73 -15.98 -18.19 3.28
CA LEU A 73 -15.00 -18.26 2.20
C LEU A 73 -15.69 -18.05 0.87
N PHE A 74 -15.02 -17.37 -0.05
CA PHE A 74 -15.52 -17.07 -1.39
C PHE A 74 -14.37 -16.97 -2.39
N ASP A 75 -14.71 -17.05 -3.68
CA ASP A 75 -13.72 -16.97 -4.76
C ASP A 75 -13.34 -15.51 -5.03
N ILE A 76 -12.06 -15.28 -5.32
CA ILE A 76 -11.55 -13.99 -5.80
C ILE A 76 -11.80 -13.93 -7.30
N ALA A 77 -12.53 -12.91 -7.78
CA ALA A 77 -12.74 -12.73 -9.21
C ALA A 77 -11.44 -12.30 -9.91
N ALA A 78 -11.31 -12.65 -11.19
CA ALA A 78 -10.10 -12.35 -11.97
C ALA A 78 -9.79 -10.84 -12.05
N ASN A 79 -10.82 -9.99 -11.97
CA ASN A 79 -10.73 -8.54 -12.00
C ASN A 79 -10.88 -7.89 -10.62
N ASP A 80 -10.91 -8.66 -9.52
CA ASP A 80 -11.00 -8.06 -8.19
C ASP A 80 -9.75 -7.20 -7.92
N THR A 81 -9.98 -5.99 -7.42
CA THR A 81 -8.97 -5.09 -6.89
C THR A 81 -8.95 -5.15 -5.36
N ALA A 82 -7.98 -4.50 -4.72
CA ALA A 82 -7.98 -4.35 -3.27
C ALA A 82 -9.31 -3.78 -2.75
N LEU A 83 -9.86 -2.78 -3.45
CA LEU A 83 -11.15 -2.19 -3.11
C LEU A 83 -12.30 -3.20 -3.27
N THR A 84 -12.45 -3.85 -4.42
CA THR A 84 -13.62 -4.71 -4.66
C THR A 84 -13.57 -5.97 -3.81
N LEU A 85 -12.38 -6.52 -3.54
CA LEU A 85 -12.23 -7.66 -2.66
C LEU A 85 -12.56 -7.30 -1.20
N ASN A 86 -12.13 -6.13 -0.72
CA ASN A 86 -12.51 -5.66 0.61
C ASN A 86 -14.02 -5.35 0.71
N THR A 87 -14.64 -4.78 -0.33
CA THR A 87 -16.11 -4.61 -0.38
C THR A 87 -16.82 -5.95 -0.25
N ARG A 88 -16.37 -6.98 -0.97
CA ARG A 88 -16.93 -8.34 -0.85
C ARG A 88 -16.74 -8.94 0.55
N CYS A 89 -15.65 -8.61 1.24
CA CYS A 89 -15.46 -8.98 2.64
C CYS A 89 -16.56 -8.38 3.53
N PHE A 90 -16.90 -7.09 3.34
CA PHE A 90 -17.98 -6.45 4.09
C PHE A 90 -19.37 -7.00 3.73
N GLU A 91 -19.62 -7.34 2.46
CA GLU A 91 -20.85 -8.04 2.06
C GLU A 91 -20.97 -9.39 2.79
N ALA A 92 -19.91 -10.21 2.78
CA ALA A 92 -19.88 -11.47 3.51
C ALA A 92 -20.00 -11.30 5.04
N ALA A 93 -19.49 -10.18 5.59
CA ALA A 93 -19.63 -9.83 6.99
C ALA A 93 -21.09 -9.56 7.34
N ILE A 94 -21.77 -8.73 6.55
CA ILE A 94 -23.20 -8.40 6.71
C ILE A 94 -24.05 -9.68 6.61
N ASP A 95 -23.78 -10.53 5.62
CA ASP A 95 -24.51 -11.78 5.41
C ASP A 95 -24.32 -12.78 6.55
N SER A 96 -23.14 -12.83 7.16
CA SER A 96 -22.83 -13.73 8.28
C SER A 96 -23.21 -13.17 9.65
N PHE A 97 -23.44 -11.87 9.76
CA PHE A 97 -23.70 -11.20 11.03
C PHE A 97 -24.92 -11.75 11.80
N PRO A 98 -26.06 -12.12 11.16
CA PRO A 98 -27.18 -12.70 11.89
C PRO A 98 -26.84 -14.03 12.60
N ALA A 99 -26.00 -14.86 11.97
CA ALA A 99 -25.56 -16.13 12.56
C ALA A 99 -24.67 -15.88 13.80
N LEU A 100 -23.73 -14.93 13.69
CA LEU A 100 -22.95 -14.47 14.84
C LEU A 100 -23.86 -13.95 15.96
N LEU A 101 -24.80 -13.06 15.64
CA LEU A 101 -25.67 -12.44 16.63
C LEU A 101 -26.48 -13.49 17.42
N ALA A 102 -27.01 -14.51 16.74
CA ALA A 102 -27.73 -15.61 17.38
C ALA A 102 -26.85 -16.38 18.40
N GLN A 103 -25.57 -16.59 18.09
CA GLN A 103 -24.62 -17.19 19.04
C GLN A 103 -24.38 -16.27 20.27
N LEU A 104 -24.23 -14.96 20.04
CA LEU A 104 -23.97 -13.98 21.10
C LEU A 104 -25.18 -13.80 22.04
N GLU A 105 -26.40 -13.73 21.49
CA GLU A 105 -27.64 -13.58 22.25
C GLU A 105 -27.95 -14.82 23.09
N SER A 106 -27.78 -16.02 22.51
CA SER A 106 -28.00 -17.28 23.24
C SER A 106 -26.87 -17.62 24.23
N ARG A 107 -25.72 -16.94 24.12
CA ARG A 107 -24.46 -17.24 24.82
C ARG A 107 -23.96 -18.67 24.59
N GLN A 108 -24.39 -19.31 23.50
CA GLN A 108 -23.94 -20.63 23.06
C GLN A 108 -22.97 -20.48 21.90
N LEU A 109 -21.73 -20.10 22.21
CA LEU A 109 -20.69 -19.85 21.21
C LEU A 109 -20.21 -21.16 20.57
N GLN A 110 -20.21 -21.20 19.24
CA GLN A 110 -19.58 -22.26 18.45
C GLN A 110 -18.09 -21.95 18.24
N ARG A 111 -17.33 -21.96 19.34
CA ARG A 111 -15.89 -21.65 19.31
C ARG A 111 -15.12 -22.71 18.51
N LYS A 112 -14.44 -22.28 17.45
CA LYS A 112 -13.49 -23.10 16.71
C LYS A 112 -12.06 -22.59 16.96
N PRO A 113 -11.24 -23.32 17.73
CA PRO A 113 -9.84 -23.00 17.89
C PRO A 113 -9.11 -22.95 16.55
N GLN A 114 -8.20 -21.99 16.41
CA GLN A 114 -7.39 -21.84 15.22
C GLN A 114 -6.20 -22.81 15.24
N ASP A 115 -5.83 -23.35 14.08
CA ASP A 115 -4.57 -24.07 13.90
C ASP A 115 -3.45 -23.08 13.60
N LEU A 116 -2.80 -22.58 14.65
CA LEU A 116 -1.77 -21.55 14.54
C LEU A 116 -0.51 -22.00 13.78
N THR A 117 -0.37 -23.30 13.44
CA THR A 117 0.71 -23.73 12.54
C THR A 117 0.54 -23.21 11.11
N GLN A 118 -0.67 -22.80 10.75
CA GLN A 118 -1.02 -22.18 9.47
C GLN A 118 -1.08 -20.65 9.55
N HIS A 119 -0.67 -20.07 10.67
CA HIS A 119 -0.75 -18.63 10.90
C HIS A 119 0.19 -17.86 9.97
N SER A 120 -0.34 -16.82 9.32
CA SER A 120 0.45 -15.84 8.57
C SER A 120 -0.02 -14.44 8.92
N LEU A 121 0.92 -13.53 9.18
CA LEU A 121 0.66 -12.22 9.75
C LEU A 121 1.27 -11.13 8.87
N TYR A 122 0.48 -10.09 8.60
CA TYR A 122 0.95 -8.87 7.93
C TYR A 122 0.76 -7.66 8.84
N LEU A 123 1.86 -6.96 9.11
CA LEU A 123 1.91 -5.81 10.00
C LEU A 123 1.68 -4.50 9.24
N ARG A 124 1.38 -3.44 10.00
CA ARG A 124 1.14 -2.09 9.46
C ARG A 124 2.29 -1.54 8.59
N ALA A 125 3.52 -1.92 8.94
CA ALA A 125 4.72 -1.47 8.26
C ALA A 125 5.11 -2.34 7.06
N ASP A 126 4.42 -3.47 6.85
CA ASP A 126 4.72 -4.32 5.71
C ASP A 126 4.37 -3.61 4.41
N ARG A 127 5.21 -3.85 3.40
CA ARG A 127 5.11 -3.26 2.08
C ARG A 127 5.36 -4.33 1.02
N PRO A 128 4.72 -4.24 -0.14
CA PRO A 128 5.08 -5.08 -1.28
C PRO A 128 6.56 -4.94 -1.61
N GLU A 129 7.13 -5.99 -2.19
CA GLU A 129 8.51 -5.98 -2.67
C GLU A 129 8.79 -4.76 -3.56
N ALA A 130 10.00 -4.21 -3.43
CA ALA A 130 10.47 -3.03 -4.13
C ALA A 130 9.56 -1.81 -3.99
N MET A 131 8.77 -1.75 -2.90
CA MET A 131 7.75 -0.72 -2.67
C MET A 131 6.72 -0.65 -3.80
N GLY A 132 6.38 -1.76 -4.44
CA GLY A 132 5.43 -1.82 -5.55
C GLY A 132 6.00 -1.37 -6.90
N ARG A 133 7.34 -1.26 -7.04
CA ARG A 133 7.96 -1.13 -8.36
C ARG A 133 7.78 -2.42 -9.12
N ILE A 134 7.23 -2.33 -10.33
CA ILE A 134 6.92 -3.48 -11.17
C ILE A 134 8.22 -4.14 -11.64
N ASP A 135 8.34 -5.45 -11.41
CA ASP A 135 9.36 -6.29 -12.01
C ASP A 135 8.78 -7.02 -13.23
N PHE A 136 9.32 -6.71 -14.41
CA PHE A 136 8.93 -7.33 -15.67
C PHE A 136 9.67 -8.65 -15.93
N SER A 137 10.64 -9.04 -15.10
CA SER A 137 11.36 -10.32 -15.27
C SER A 137 10.46 -11.55 -15.06
N GLY A 138 9.35 -11.39 -14.33
CA GLY A 138 8.33 -12.41 -14.08
C GLY A 138 7.27 -12.53 -15.18
N THR A 139 6.06 -12.96 -14.80
CA THR A 139 4.94 -13.13 -15.74
C THR A 139 4.07 -11.87 -15.82
N ALA A 140 3.40 -11.65 -16.96
CA ALA A 140 2.45 -10.56 -17.13
C ALA A 140 1.30 -10.61 -16.09
N GLU A 141 0.86 -11.81 -15.70
CA GLU A 141 -0.15 -11.99 -14.65
C GLU A 141 0.34 -11.49 -13.29
N ALA A 142 1.63 -11.65 -12.97
CA ALA A 142 2.20 -11.11 -11.74
C ALA A 142 2.12 -9.57 -11.70
N VAL A 143 2.37 -8.92 -12.85
CA VAL A 143 2.21 -7.47 -12.97
C VAL A 143 0.75 -7.06 -12.78
N VAL A 144 -0.19 -7.75 -13.44
CA VAL A 144 -1.63 -7.48 -13.29
C VAL A 144 -2.08 -7.65 -11.83
N ARG A 145 -1.59 -8.70 -11.14
CA ARG A 145 -1.86 -8.91 -9.70
C ARG A 145 -1.31 -7.78 -8.84
N LEU A 146 -0.08 -7.34 -9.08
CA LEU A 146 0.52 -6.22 -8.35
C LEU A 146 -0.31 -4.94 -8.50
N VAL A 147 -0.70 -4.61 -9.74
CA VAL A 147 -1.46 -3.39 -10.01
C VAL A 147 -2.86 -3.45 -9.39
N ARG A 148 -3.61 -4.55 -9.57
CA ARG A 148 -4.97 -4.68 -8.99
C ARG A 148 -4.94 -4.77 -7.47
N GLY A 149 -3.91 -5.39 -6.90
CA GLY A 149 -3.69 -5.50 -5.45
C GLY A 149 -3.37 -4.17 -4.78
N LEU A 150 -2.96 -3.16 -5.55
CA LEU A 150 -2.70 -1.81 -5.05
C LEU A 150 -3.75 -0.79 -5.55
N ASP A 151 -4.81 -1.24 -6.24
CA ASP A 151 -5.91 -0.38 -6.67
C ASP A 151 -7.00 -0.29 -5.58
N HIS A 152 -6.97 0.82 -4.84
CA HIS A 152 -7.98 1.20 -3.84
C HIS A 152 -9.09 2.09 -4.42
N GLY A 153 -9.15 2.23 -5.75
CA GLY A 153 -10.06 3.14 -6.44
C GLY A 153 -9.81 4.59 -6.03
N ARG A 154 -10.85 5.26 -5.53
CA ARG A 154 -10.77 6.65 -5.02
C ARG A 154 -10.32 6.76 -3.56
N TYR A 155 -10.21 5.63 -2.86
CA TYR A 155 -9.81 5.63 -1.46
C TYR A 155 -8.29 5.72 -1.34
N TRP A 156 -7.86 6.21 -0.19
CA TRP A 156 -6.45 6.23 0.17
C TRP A 156 -5.89 4.81 0.18
N ASN A 157 -4.75 4.61 -0.50
CA ASN A 157 -3.96 3.38 -0.40
C ASN A 157 -2.87 3.55 0.69
N PRO A 158 -2.91 2.78 1.80
CA PRO A 158 -1.99 2.94 2.92
C PRO A 158 -0.65 2.20 2.74
N LEU A 159 -0.49 1.38 1.69
CA LEU A 159 0.75 0.65 1.44
C LEU A 159 1.64 1.45 0.49
N THR A 160 1.28 1.49 -0.79
CA THR A 160 2.05 2.11 -1.88
C THR A 160 1.29 1.95 -3.20
N THR A 161 1.73 2.63 -4.25
CA THR A 161 1.21 2.46 -5.62
C THR A 161 2.05 1.49 -6.44
N ALA A 162 1.43 0.77 -7.37
CA ALA A 162 2.20 0.10 -8.43
C ALA A 162 2.89 1.16 -9.30
N LYS A 163 4.15 0.95 -9.66
CA LYS A 163 4.94 1.97 -10.36
C LYS A 163 6.00 1.41 -11.29
N ILE A 164 6.31 2.18 -12.33
CA ILE A 164 7.42 1.94 -13.25
C ILE A 164 8.46 3.06 -13.12
N ALA A 165 9.72 2.75 -13.40
CA ALA A 165 10.76 3.74 -13.56
C ALA A 165 11.16 3.82 -15.04
N CYS A 166 11.22 5.04 -15.55
CA CYS A 166 11.79 5.40 -16.85
C CYS A 166 13.12 6.12 -16.61
N ALA A 167 13.78 6.57 -17.68
CA ALA A 167 15.12 7.17 -17.60
C ALA A 167 15.21 8.37 -16.62
N ASP A 168 14.19 9.21 -16.57
CA ASP A 168 14.17 10.47 -15.81
C ASP A 168 13.07 10.55 -14.74
N ARG A 169 12.14 9.58 -14.69
CA ARG A 169 10.93 9.69 -13.87
C ARG A 169 10.40 8.36 -13.37
N VAL A 170 9.57 8.42 -12.33
CA VAL A 170 8.75 7.30 -11.87
C VAL A 170 7.28 7.62 -12.09
N LEU A 171 6.57 6.70 -12.72
CA LEU A 171 5.15 6.81 -12.99
C LEU A 171 4.38 5.80 -12.16
N ASN A 172 3.29 6.24 -11.56
CA ASN A 172 2.29 5.36 -10.99
C ASN A 172 1.51 4.68 -12.11
N VAL A 173 1.16 3.42 -11.89
CA VAL A 173 0.33 2.61 -12.79
C VAL A 173 -0.98 2.33 -12.08
N GLY A 174 -2.08 2.85 -12.64
CA GLY A 174 -3.40 2.68 -12.04
C GLY A 174 -4.15 1.44 -12.53
N ALA A 175 -3.83 0.91 -13.71
CA ALA A 175 -4.47 -0.29 -14.25
C ALA A 175 -3.53 -1.08 -15.15
N ALA A 176 -3.73 -2.40 -15.21
CA ALA A 176 -2.98 -3.29 -16.08
C ALA A 176 -3.85 -4.45 -16.58
N GLU A 177 -3.61 -4.89 -17.81
CA GLU A 177 -4.25 -6.05 -18.42
C GLU A 177 -3.24 -6.85 -19.23
N LEU A 178 -3.54 -8.13 -19.48
CA LEU A 178 -2.70 -8.97 -20.33
C LEU A 178 -2.73 -8.44 -21.76
N ALA A 179 -1.59 -8.52 -22.45
CA ALA A 179 -1.43 -8.12 -23.83
C ALA A 179 -0.63 -9.16 -24.60
N GLU A 180 -0.80 -9.17 -25.92
CA GLU A 180 0.04 -9.96 -26.81
C GLU A 180 1.36 -9.23 -27.09
N GLY A 181 2.44 -10.00 -27.14
CA GLY A 181 3.77 -9.47 -27.45
C GLY A 181 4.87 -10.30 -26.82
N ALA A 182 6.07 -10.20 -27.40
CA ALA A 182 7.28 -10.82 -26.87
C ALA A 182 8.46 -9.87 -27.11
N GLY A 183 9.39 -9.84 -26.16
CA GLY A 183 10.55 -8.96 -26.17
C GLY A 183 11.41 -9.20 -24.94
N ALA A 184 12.43 -8.36 -24.74
CA ALA A 184 13.18 -8.40 -23.50
C ALA A 184 12.31 -7.89 -22.33
N PRO A 185 12.39 -8.48 -21.12
CA PRO A 185 11.69 -7.97 -19.95
C PRO A 185 11.89 -6.46 -19.75
N GLY A 186 10.80 -5.69 -19.65
CA GLY A 186 10.82 -4.23 -19.53
C GLY A 186 10.89 -3.46 -20.85
N GLN A 187 11.01 -4.15 -21.99
CA GLN A 187 10.96 -3.53 -23.31
C GLN A 187 9.54 -3.01 -23.59
N VAL A 188 9.44 -1.72 -23.93
CA VAL A 188 8.22 -1.13 -24.46
C VAL A 188 8.02 -1.63 -25.89
N LEU A 189 6.95 -2.41 -26.11
CA LEU A 189 6.57 -2.95 -27.41
C LEU A 189 5.69 -1.98 -28.20
N ARG A 190 4.84 -1.23 -27.49
CA ARG A 190 3.90 -0.27 -28.07
C ARG A 190 3.54 0.78 -27.03
N ALA A 191 3.47 2.04 -27.45
CA ALA A 191 3.02 3.16 -26.64
C ALA A 191 2.00 3.97 -27.44
N ASP A 192 0.76 4.02 -26.96
CA ASP A 192 -0.31 4.81 -27.58
C ASP A 192 -1.32 5.30 -26.53
N GLU A 193 -2.36 5.98 -26.99
CA GLU A 193 -3.43 6.49 -26.11
C GLU A 193 -4.18 5.38 -25.33
N ALA A 194 -4.17 4.14 -25.82
CA ALA A 194 -4.80 3.02 -25.14
C ALA A 194 -3.92 2.43 -24.03
N GLY A 195 -2.60 2.60 -24.08
CA GLY A 195 -1.71 2.15 -23.01
C GLY A 195 -0.27 1.91 -23.44
N LEU A 196 0.55 1.57 -22.45
CA LEU A 196 1.94 1.16 -22.63
C LEU A 196 2.03 -0.37 -22.58
N VAL A 197 2.28 -1.02 -23.72
CA VAL A 197 2.50 -2.47 -23.79
C VAL A 197 3.97 -2.76 -23.53
N VAL A 198 4.24 -3.53 -22.47
CA VAL A 198 5.59 -3.87 -22.03
C VAL A 198 5.75 -5.39 -22.03
N ALA A 199 6.87 -5.88 -22.58
CA ALA A 199 7.22 -7.29 -22.53
C ALA A 199 7.61 -7.71 -21.10
N CYS A 200 7.15 -8.88 -20.69
CA CYS A 200 7.54 -9.54 -19.45
C CYS A 200 8.43 -10.76 -19.76
N GLY A 201 8.98 -11.41 -18.73
CA GLY A 201 9.67 -12.70 -18.88
C GLY A 201 8.76 -13.77 -19.47
N VAL A 202 7.46 -13.72 -19.15
CA VAL A 202 6.42 -14.50 -19.82
C VAL A 202 5.24 -13.59 -20.19
N GLY A 203 4.95 -13.50 -21.49
CA GLY A 203 3.86 -12.69 -22.05
C GLY A 203 4.17 -11.19 -22.09
N ALA A 204 3.14 -10.38 -22.29
CA ALA A 204 3.22 -8.93 -22.23
C ALA A 204 2.04 -8.36 -21.43
N VAL A 205 2.20 -7.14 -20.94
CA VAL A 205 1.19 -6.44 -20.15
C VAL A 205 0.96 -5.04 -20.73
N ARG A 206 -0.30 -4.62 -20.81
CA ARG A 206 -0.66 -3.23 -21.11
C ARG A 206 -0.88 -2.49 -19.81
N LEU A 207 -0.14 -1.41 -19.60
CA LEU A 207 -0.25 -0.51 -18.46
C LEU A 207 -1.04 0.74 -18.85
N MET A 208 -1.95 1.16 -17.97
CA MET A 208 -2.92 2.22 -18.19
C MET A 208 -3.06 3.11 -16.95
N ARG A 209 -3.75 4.24 -17.11
CA ARG A 209 -3.96 5.26 -16.06
C ARG A 209 -2.63 5.69 -15.42
N LEU A 210 -1.64 6.04 -16.25
CA LEU A 210 -0.35 6.49 -15.77
C LEU A 210 -0.46 7.86 -15.12
N THR A 211 0.17 8.07 -13.96
CA THR A 211 0.23 9.39 -13.32
C THR A 211 1.63 9.70 -12.79
N CYS A 212 1.99 10.98 -12.73
CA CYS A 212 3.21 11.43 -12.06
C CYS A 212 3.08 11.28 -10.53
N GLN A 213 4.17 11.04 -9.81
CA GLN A 213 4.15 10.90 -8.34
C GLN A 213 3.86 12.23 -7.63
N GLU A 214 4.32 13.36 -8.16
CA GLU A 214 4.25 14.64 -7.44
C GLU A 214 2.81 15.16 -7.33
N LYS A 215 2.19 15.39 -8.49
CA LYS A 215 0.90 16.07 -8.61
C LYS A 215 -0.26 15.10 -8.87
N GLY A 216 0.05 13.81 -9.07
CA GLY A 216 -0.95 12.82 -9.49
C GLY A 216 -1.57 13.11 -10.85
N LEU A 217 -0.94 13.95 -11.67
CA LEU A 217 -1.46 14.33 -12.99
C LEU A 217 -1.36 13.15 -13.96
N PRO A 218 -2.37 12.97 -14.84
CA PRO A 218 -2.34 11.92 -15.85
C PRO A 218 -1.21 12.16 -16.85
N ILE A 219 -0.52 11.08 -17.20
CA ILE A 219 0.51 11.04 -18.24
C ILE A 219 -0.02 10.21 -19.41
N SER A 220 0.01 10.77 -20.63
CA SER A 220 -0.33 9.99 -21.82
C SER A 220 0.73 8.88 -22.00
N PRO A 221 0.32 7.60 -22.12
CA PRO A 221 1.25 6.51 -22.33
C PRO A 221 2.06 6.65 -23.62
N ALA A 222 1.53 7.34 -24.64
CA ALA A 222 2.22 7.64 -25.89
C ALA A 222 3.50 8.49 -25.71
N LEU A 223 3.63 9.21 -24.59
CA LEU A 223 4.81 10.02 -24.24
C LEU A 223 5.89 9.21 -23.51
N VAL A 224 5.67 7.91 -23.27
CA VAL A 224 6.66 7.01 -22.66
C VAL A 224 7.41 6.31 -23.79
N THR A 225 8.49 6.95 -24.24
CA THR A 225 9.35 6.44 -25.33
C THR A 225 10.57 5.68 -24.82
N ASP A 226 10.90 5.82 -23.54
CA ASP A 226 12.07 5.20 -22.94
C ASP A 226 11.81 3.75 -22.52
N ALA A 227 12.88 2.97 -22.44
CA ALA A 227 12.82 1.64 -21.85
C ALA A 227 12.39 1.74 -20.38
N VAL A 228 11.56 0.80 -19.94
CA VAL A 228 11.21 0.68 -18.52
C VAL A 228 12.37 0.01 -17.81
N LEU A 229 12.94 0.71 -16.83
CA LEU A 229 14.09 0.23 -16.08
C LEU A 229 13.64 -0.84 -15.08
N GLY A 230 14.28 -2.02 -15.15
CA GLY A 230 14.10 -3.10 -14.18
C GLY A 230 14.39 -2.65 -12.75
N ALA A 231 13.79 -3.33 -11.77
CA ALA A 231 13.96 -3.01 -10.35
C ALA A 231 15.21 -3.69 -9.77
N GLU A 232 16.08 -2.94 -9.09
CA GLU A 232 16.92 -3.54 -8.03
C GLU A 232 16.05 -3.80 -6.81
N ALA A 233 15.31 -4.92 -6.84
CA ALA A 233 14.22 -5.20 -5.90
C ALA A 233 14.68 -5.27 -4.43
N ALA A 234 15.85 -5.87 -4.16
CA ALA A 234 16.35 -6.07 -2.81
C ALA A 234 16.65 -4.75 -2.08
N GLY A 235 17.37 -3.83 -2.74
CA GLY A 235 17.75 -2.54 -2.14
C GLY A 235 16.53 -1.66 -1.82
N LEU A 236 15.56 -1.61 -2.74
CA LEU A 236 14.31 -0.87 -2.53
C LEU A 236 13.44 -1.49 -1.45
N THR A 237 13.41 -2.82 -1.33
CA THR A 237 12.65 -3.53 -0.29
C THR A 237 13.21 -3.22 1.10
N GLU A 238 14.53 -3.31 1.28
CA GLU A 238 15.16 -3.01 2.57
C GLU A 238 15.00 -1.53 2.96
N LEU A 239 15.16 -0.62 2.00
CA LEU A 239 14.88 0.81 2.23
C LEU A 239 13.41 1.03 2.61
N GLY A 240 12.50 0.33 1.93
CA GLY A 240 11.06 0.36 2.16
C GLY A 240 10.67 -0.01 3.59
N LYS A 241 11.25 -1.09 4.13
CA LYS A 241 11.02 -1.53 5.53
C LYS A 241 11.39 -0.42 6.53
N ALA A 242 12.55 0.21 6.35
CA ALA A 242 12.98 1.30 7.22
C ALA A 242 12.08 2.54 7.10
N LEU A 243 11.68 2.90 5.87
CA LEU A 243 10.81 4.05 5.62
C LEU A 243 9.40 3.84 6.15
N ALA A 244 8.82 2.66 6.01
CA ALA A 244 7.44 2.37 6.41
C ALA A 244 7.21 2.58 7.93
N LEU A 245 8.22 2.33 8.76
CA LEU A 245 8.17 2.59 10.20
C LEU A 245 8.16 4.09 10.52
N ALA A 246 8.91 4.89 9.77
CA ALA A 246 9.02 6.33 9.97
C ALA A 246 7.90 7.13 9.27
N GLU A 247 7.28 6.56 8.23
CA GLU A 247 6.35 7.23 7.33
C GLU A 247 5.19 7.95 8.06
N PRO A 248 4.49 7.36 9.06
CA PRO A 248 3.42 8.07 9.76
C PRO A 248 3.91 9.33 10.47
N GLY A 249 5.09 9.25 11.09
CA GLY A 249 5.74 10.39 11.77
C GLY A 249 6.15 11.47 10.77
N LEU A 250 6.78 11.08 9.67
CA LEU A 250 7.18 11.98 8.59
C LEU A 250 5.98 12.68 7.96
N ARG A 251 4.91 11.95 7.63
CA ARG A 251 3.67 12.54 7.10
C ARG A 251 3.04 13.53 8.07
N LYS A 252 3.01 13.18 9.37
CA LYS A 252 2.48 14.08 10.41
C LYS A 252 3.31 15.37 10.49
N ALA A 253 4.63 15.25 10.48
CA ALA A 253 5.54 16.40 10.52
C ALA A 253 5.39 17.26 9.27
N LEU A 254 5.43 16.68 8.07
CA LEU A 254 5.32 17.42 6.81
C LEU A 254 3.98 18.15 6.65
N LYS A 255 2.88 17.60 7.18
CA LYS A 255 1.56 18.27 7.16
C LYS A 255 1.49 19.55 7.99
N SER A 256 2.35 19.69 9.01
CA SER A 256 2.41 20.91 9.84
C SER A 256 3.46 21.90 9.37
N MET A 257 4.31 21.53 8.42
CA MET A 257 5.36 22.42 7.89
C MET A 257 4.76 23.42 6.89
N ASN A 258 5.24 24.66 6.95
CA ASN A 258 4.96 25.67 5.93
C ASN A 258 6.00 25.55 4.81
N PRO A 259 5.60 25.25 3.55
CA PRO A 259 6.55 25.17 2.46
C PRO A 259 7.13 26.56 2.18
N LEU A 260 8.46 26.66 2.14
CA LEU A 260 9.17 27.86 1.70
C LEU A 260 9.49 27.73 0.21
N THR A 261 8.93 28.63 -0.60
CA THR A 261 9.31 28.75 -2.01
C THR A 261 10.62 29.52 -2.10
N LEU A 262 11.71 28.82 -2.42
CA LEU A 262 13.00 29.48 -2.68
C LEU A 262 12.98 30.13 -4.07
N VAL A 263 13.26 31.43 -4.12
CA VAL A 263 13.39 32.18 -5.38
C VAL A 263 14.80 31.97 -5.94
N GLN A 264 15.09 30.74 -6.40
CA GLN A 264 16.23 30.48 -7.27
C GLN A 264 15.75 29.68 -8.47
N SER A 265 15.30 30.41 -9.50
CA SER A 265 15.10 29.87 -10.83
C SER A 265 16.44 29.84 -11.54
N GLY A 266 17.21 28.76 -11.43
CA GLY A 266 18.25 28.53 -12.42
C GLY A 266 17.58 28.35 -13.79
N ALA A 267 17.93 29.19 -14.76
CA ALA A 267 17.47 29.06 -16.13
C ALA A 267 18.16 27.85 -16.77
N GLY A 268 17.50 26.69 -16.73
CA GLY A 268 18.03 25.47 -17.33
C GLY A 268 17.02 24.32 -17.33
N PRO A 269 17.19 23.32 -18.22
CA PRO A 269 16.27 22.19 -18.42
C PRO A 269 16.36 21.11 -17.33
N ALA A 270 16.97 21.40 -16.18
CA ALA A 270 17.12 20.45 -15.09
C ALA A 270 16.02 20.67 -14.04
N ASP A 271 15.20 19.63 -13.81
CA ASP A 271 14.08 19.66 -12.86
C ASP A 271 14.52 19.77 -11.39
N TRP A 272 15.81 19.51 -11.07
CA TRP A 272 16.38 19.70 -9.73
C TRP A 272 17.73 20.41 -9.76
N GLN A 273 17.90 21.37 -8.84
CA GLN A 273 19.15 22.09 -8.63
C GLN A 273 19.65 21.82 -7.22
N GLY A 274 20.86 21.26 -7.12
CA GLY A 274 21.56 21.15 -5.84
C GLY A 274 22.06 22.52 -5.42
N LEU A 275 21.53 23.05 -4.33
CA LEU A 275 22.04 24.27 -3.72
C LEU A 275 23.01 23.88 -2.61
N PRO A 276 24.33 24.11 -2.77
CA PRO A 276 25.27 23.84 -1.72
C PRO A 276 24.99 24.80 -0.56
N LEU A 277 24.46 24.25 0.52
CA LEU A 277 24.25 24.96 1.77
C LEU A 277 25.53 24.84 2.60
N HIS A 278 26.36 25.88 2.58
CA HIS A 278 27.66 25.91 3.28
C HIS A 278 27.56 26.30 4.76
N ALA A 279 26.37 26.23 5.35
CA ALA A 279 26.10 26.72 6.70
C ALA A 279 25.56 25.60 7.61
N GLY A 280 25.76 25.75 8.92
CA GLY A 280 25.21 24.81 9.89
C GLY A 280 23.68 24.87 9.92
N LEU A 281 23.03 23.83 10.46
CA LEU A 281 21.57 23.81 10.68
C LEU A 281 21.02 25.10 11.34
N PRO A 282 21.68 25.68 12.37
CA PRO A 282 21.20 26.93 12.98
C PRO A 282 21.19 28.12 12.00
N ASP A 283 22.24 28.26 11.19
CA ASP A 283 22.35 29.34 10.21
C ASP A 283 21.30 29.18 9.09
N LEU A 284 21.06 27.94 8.67
CA LEU A 284 20.00 27.63 7.71
C LEU A 284 18.62 27.90 8.28
N ALA A 285 18.40 27.65 9.57
CA ALA A 285 17.12 27.94 10.22
C ALA A 285 16.88 29.46 10.27
N VAL A 286 17.91 30.22 10.65
CA VAL A 286 17.84 31.69 10.65
C VAL A 286 17.60 32.23 9.23
N ALA A 287 18.34 31.74 8.23
CA ALA A 287 18.16 32.14 6.83
C ALA A 287 16.75 31.81 6.31
N ALA A 288 16.23 30.61 6.60
CA ALA A 288 14.88 30.21 6.23
C ALA A 288 13.81 31.03 6.95
N ALA A 289 14.00 31.36 8.24
CA ALA A 289 13.11 32.24 9.00
C ALA A 289 13.06 33.65 8.38
N HIS A 290 14.22 34.21 8.04
CA HIS A 290 14.30 35.49 7.34
C HIS A 290 13.65 35.45 5.95
N ALA A 291 13.92 34.41 5.15
CA ALA A 291 13.36 34.28 3.80
C ALA A 291 11.85 34.03 3.79
N SER A 292 11.33 33.30 4.79
CA SER A 292 9.89 33.02 4.93
C SER A 292 9.12 34.14 5.62
N GLY A 293 9.80 35.05 6.31
CA GLY A 293 9.17 36.04 7.19
C GLY A 293 8.54 35.42 8.45
N LEU A 294 8.88 34.17 8.78
CA LEU A 294 8.34 33.44 9.92
C LEU A 294 9.32 33.51 11.11
N GLY A 295 8.78 33.65 12.32
CA GLY A 295 9.58 33.60 13.57
C GLY A 295 10.01 32.19 13.99
N VAL A 296 9.47 31.15 13.34
CA VAL A 296 9.78 29.72 13.57
C VAL A 296 9.79 29.01 12.23
N VAL A 297 10.78 28.14 12.01
CA VAL A 297 10.89 27.30 10.82
C VAL A 297 11.24 25.88 11.20
N ASP A 298 10.72 24.93 10.43
CA ASP A 298 11.07 23.51 10.51
C ASP A 298 12.05 23.18 9.38
N LEU A 299 13.17 22.53 9.71
CA LEU A 299 14.14 22.05 8.73
C LEU A 299 14.22 20.52 8.76
N ALA A 300 14.04 19.89 7.60
CA ALA A 300 14.35 18.47 7.41
C ALA A 300 15.72 18.33 6.74
N GLN A 301 16.62 17.56 7.37
CA GLN A 301 17.94 17.23 6.80
C GLN A 301 17.98 15.75 6.46
N ALA A 302 18.33 15.41 5.21
CA ALA A 302 18.69 14.05 4.86
C ALA A 302 20.09 13.73 5.42
N ALA A 303 20.26 12.58 6.07
CA ALA A 303 21.56 12.15 6.59
C ALA A 303 22.60 12.06 5.46
N GLN A 304 23.85 12.47 5.76
CA GLN A 304 24.98 12.40 4.84
C GLN A 304 25.09 11.01 4.18
N GLY A 305 25.20 10.99 2.85
CA GLY A 305 25.41 9.77 2.06
C GLY A 305 24.15 9.10 1.50
N ARG A 306 22.94 9.64 1.72
CA ARG A 306 21.73 9.16 1.05
C ARG A 306 21.29 10.17 -0.01
N ALA A 307 21.49 9.84 -1.29
CA ALA A 307 20.92 10.59 -2.40
C ALA A 307 19.38 10.57 -2.23
N GLY A 308 18.78 11.73 -1.95
CA GLY A 308 17.34 11.87 -1.99
C GLY A 308 16.85 11.61 -3.40
N TYR A 309 15.89 10.70 -3.54
CA TYR A 309 15.16 10.52 -4.78
C TYR A 309 14.02 11.54 -4.83
N ALA A 310 13.95 12.32 -5.91
CA ALA A 310 12.79 13.13 -6.23
C ALA A 310 12.49 12.99 -7.73
N SER A 311 11.25 12.69 -8.06
CA SER A 311 10.72 12.63 -9.42
C SER A 311 9.96 13.92 -9.69
N GLY A 312 10.26 14.63 -10.78
CA GLY A 312 9.48 15.78 -11.27
C GLY A 312 8.09 15.43 -11.80
#